data_AF-A0A533ZIE9-F1
#
_entry.id   AF-A0A533ZIE9-F1
#
_cell.length_a   1.000
_cell.length_b   1.000
_cell.length_c   1.000
_cell.angle_alpha   90.00
_cell.angle_beta   90.00
_cell.angle_gamma   90.00
#
_symmetry.space_group_name_H-M   'P 1'
#
loop_
_entity.id
_entity.type
_entity.pdbx_description
1 polymer ?
#
loop_
_entity_poly.entity_id
_entity_poly.type
_entity_poly.pdbx_seq_one_letter_code
_entity_poly.pdbx_strand_id
1 'polypeptide(L)'
;MNLRAGLIFLVLGFIGLLMVMGAVSFVRWLKLSYPRSFRSILVVLCLLLVGAGVWVYMEVKERPVFHAGDLMTLEEPVVARVIPADRHAPATSCIVEIYEHLSVVEVHSGTLKARVESNNRSGPSFCPVGADVQIELAWLNHFTLTYRH
;
A
#
# COMPACT_ATOMS: atom_id res chain seq x y z
N MET A 1 -3.44 29.49 14.42
CA MET A 1 -4.19 28.50 13.62
C MET A 1 -3.77 28.65 12.17
N ASN A 2 -3.23 27.59 11.55
CA ASN A 2 -2.64 27.66 10.20
C ASN A 2 -3.72 27.98 9.16
N LEU A 3 -3.60 29.11 8.46
CA LEU A 3 -4.51 29.53 7.38
C LEU A 3 -4.72 28.41 6.34
N ARG A 4 -3.67 27.61 6.11
CA ARG A 4 -3.69 26.41 5.27
C ARG A 4 -4.67 25.34 5.77
N ALA A 5 -4.69 25.07 7.08
CA ALA A 5 -5.62 24.10 7.65
C ALA A 5 -7.06 24.59 7.53
N GLY A 6 -7.31 25.88 7.76
CA GLY A 6 -8.64 26.48 7.58
C GLY A 6 -9.16 26.37 6.15
N LEU A 7 -8.31 26.65 5.15
CA LEU A 7 -8.64 26.48 3.74
C LEU A 7 -8.94 25.02 3.37
N ILE A 8 -8.16 24.06 3.89
CA ILE A 8 -8.40 22.63 3.67
C ILE A 8 -9.78 22.23 4.20
N PHE A 9 -10.13 22.63 5.43
CA PHE A 9 -11.44 22.33 6.00
C PHE A 9 -12.59 22.99 5.23
N LEU A 10 -12.41 24.22 4.76
CA LEU A 10 -13.43 24.92 3.96
C LEU A 10 -13.65 24.21 2.61
N VAL A 11 -12.58 23.80 1.93
CA VAL A 11 -12.66 23.05 0.67
C VAL A 11 -13.31 21.68 0.89
N LEU A 12 -12.91 20.94 1.92
CA LEU A 12 -13.53 19.65 2.29
C LEU A 12 -15.02 19.82 2.59
N GLY A 13 -15.40 20.86 3.33
CA GLY A 13 -16.79 21.18 3.62
C GLY A 13 -17.59 21.49 2.35
N PHE A 14 -17.03 22.26 1.43
CA PHE A 14 -17.65 22.59 0.16
C PHE A 14 -17.85 21.34 -0.73
N ILE A 15 -16.82 20.48 -0.82
CA ILE A 15 -16.91 19.21 -1.56
C ILE A 15 -17.98 18.30 -0.95
N GLY A 16 -18.02 18.18 0.38
CA GLY A 16 -19.04 17.41 1.08
C GLY A 16 -20.46 17.94 0.78
N LEU A 17 -20.64 19.26 0.77
CA LEU A 17 -21.93 19.88 0.50
C LEU A 17 -22.38 19.64 -0.95
N LEU A 18 -21.46 19.72 -1.93
CA LEU A 18 -21.72 19.37 -3.33
C LEU A 18 -22.15 17.90 -3.48
N MET A 19 -21.47 16.98 -2.79
CA MET A 19 -21.82 15.56 -2.79
C MET A 19 -23.23 15.31 -2.24
N VAL A 20 -23.60 15.95 -1.13
CA VAL A 20 -24.95 15.83 -0.55
C VAL A 20 -26.00 16.37 -1.51
N MET A 21 -25.78 17.55 -2.09
CA MET A 21 -26.71 18.15 -3.06
C MET A 21 -26.86 17.29 -4.32
N GLY A 22 -25.76 16.72 -4.81
CA GLY A 22 -25.75 15.76 -5.91
C GLY A 22 -26.57 14.50 -5.59
N ALA A 23 -26.37 13.92 -4.41
CA ALA A 23 -27.11 12.74 -3.96
C ALA A 23 -28.63 13.00 -3.85
N VAL A 24 -29.04 14.12 -3.25
CA VAL A 24 -30.46 14.49 -3.14
C VAL A 24 -31.08 14.70 -4.53
N SER A 25 -30.36 15.37 -5.42
CA SER A 25 -30.81 15.61 -6.80
C SER A 25 -30.94 14.30 -7.58
N PHE A 26 -29.98 13.39 -7.42
CA PHE A 26 -30.00 12.05 -8.02
C PHE A 26 -31.18 11.23 -7.52
N VAL A 27 -31.43 11.17 -6.20
CA VAL A 27 -32.58 10.46 -5.64
C VAL A 27 -33.90 11.04 -6.13
N ARG A 28 -34.02 12.37 -6.22
CA ARG A 28 -35.21 13.02 -6.78
C ARG A 28 -35.41 12.66 -8.25
N TRP A 29 -34.36 12.72 -9.06
CA TRP A 29 -34.40 12.33 -10.47
C TRP A 29 -34.82 10.87 -10.63
N LEU A 30 -34.23 9.97 -9.84
CA LEU A 30 -34.51 8.53 -9.90
C LEU A 30 -35.96 8.22 -9.50
N LYS A 31 -36.51 8.96 -8.53
CA LYS A 31 -37.93 8.88 -8.15
C LYS A 31 -38.87 9.35 -9.27
N LEU A 32 -38.48 10.39 -10.02
CA LEU A 32 -39.25 10.93 -11.16
C LEU A 32 -39.20 9.98 -12.38
N SER A 33 -38.02 9.44 -12.70
CA SER A 33 -37.83 8.59 -13.87
C SER A 33 -38.37 7.16 -13.67
N TYR A 34 -38.25 6.59 -12.46
CA TYR A 34 -38.59 5.19 -12.20
C TYR A 34 -39.48 5.02 -10.95
N PRO A 35 -40.73 5.51 -10.96
CA PRO A 35 -41.57 5.59 -9.76
C PRO A 35 -41.95 4.23 -9.15
N ARG A 36 -42.01 3.15 -9.95
CA ARG A 36 -42.32 1.79 -9.45
C ARG A 36 -41.09 1.05 -8.91
N SER A 37 -39.92 1.29 -9.48
CA SER A 37 -38.68 0.54 -9.19
C SER A 37 -37.63 1.35 -8.43
N PHE A 38 -37.90 2.61 -8.06
CA PHE A 38 -36.89 3.43 -7.38
C PHE A 38 -36.36 2.79 -6.09
N ARG A 39 -37.23 2.11 -5.32
CA ARG A 39 -36.83 1.45 -4.07
C ARG A 39 -35.84 0.31 -4.33
N SER A 40 -36.10 -0.53 -5.33
CA SER A 40 -35.22 -1.65 -5.64
C SER A 40 -33.88 -1.16 -6.22
N ILE A 41 -33.89 -0.16 -7.10
CA ILE A 41 -32.66 0.43 -7.66
C ILE A 41 -31.79 1.01 -6.55
N LEU A 42 -32.40 1.72 -5.59
CA LEU A 42 -31.66 2.36 -4.49
C LEU A 42 -31.07 1.31 -3.52
N VAL A 43 -31.81 0.22 -3.25
CA VAL A 43 -31.30 -0.91 -2.47
C VAL A 43 -30.12 -1.58 -3.17
N VAL A 44 -30.21 -1.86 -4.46
CA VAL A 44 -29.11 -2.47 -5.24
C VAL A 44 -27.88 -1.56 -5.25
N LEU A 45 -28.07 -0.25 -5.45
CA LEU A 45 -26.97 0.71 -5.41
C LEU A 45 -26.28 0.75 -4.04
N CYS A 46 -27.05 0.75 -2.95
CA CYS A 46 -26.49 0.67 -1.59
C CYS A 46 -25.71 -0.62 -1.38
N LEU A 47 -26.23 -1.77 -1.81
CA LEU A 47 -25.53 -3.04 -1.68
C LEU A 47 -24.21 -3.05 -2.46
N LEU A 48 -24.18 -2.48 -3.68
CA LEU A 48 -22.96 -2.35 -4.46
C LEU A 48 -21.93 -1.44 -3.78
N LEU A 49 -22.37 -0.29 -3.23
CA LEU A 49 -21.49 0.62 -2.50
C LEU A 49 -20.91 -0.02 -1.23
N VAL A 50 -21.73 -0.75 -0.47
CA VAL A 50 -21.27 -1.48 0.71
C VAL A 50 -20.29 -2.59 0.29
N GLY A 51 -20.60 -3.35 -0.76
CA GLY A 51 -19.70 -4.40 -1.28
C GLY A 51 -18.34 -3.85 -1.72
N ALA A 52 -18.33 -2.75 -2.49
CA ALA A 52 -17.10 -2.07 -2.88
C ALA A 52 -16.33 -1.52 -1.67
N GLY A 53 -17.05 -0.95 -0.69
CA GLY A 53 -16.42 -0.46 0.54
C GLY A 53 -15.77 -1.57 1.36
N VAL A 54 -16.43 -2.73 1.48
CA VAL A 54 -15.87 -3.91 2.16
C VAL A 54 -14.66 -4.46 1.41
N TRP A 55 -14.72 -4.52 0.07
CA TRP A 55 -13.58 -4.94 -0.75
C TRP A 55 -12.35 -4.06 -0.50
N VAL A 56 -12.51 -2.74 -0.62
CA VAL A 56 -11.44 -1.78 -0.36
C VAL A 56 -10.93 -1.87 1.08
N TYR A 57 -11.83 -2.08 2.05
CA TYR A 57 -11.46 -2.23 3.45
C TYR A 57 -10.61 -3.49 3.69
N MET A 58 -10.98 -4.63 3.10
CA MET A 58 -10.21 -5.87 3.18
C MET A 58 -8.81 -5.68 2.58
N GLU A 59 -8.71 -5.04 1.42
CA GLU A 59 -7.44 -4.80 0.73
C GLU A 59 -6.50 -3.84 1.48
N VAL A 60 -7.06 -2.93 2.29
CA VAL A 60 -6.27 -2.09 3.21
C VAL A 60 -5.81 -2.87 4.44
N LYS A 61 -6.64 -3.79 4.97
CA LYS A 61 -6.34 -4.56 6.18
C LYS A 61 -5.38 -5.72 5.96
N GLU A 62 -5.36 -6.32 4.78
CA GLU A 62 -4.46 -7.43 4.45
C GLU A 62 -3.02 -6.98 4.24
N ARG A 63 -2.71 -5.68 4.38
CA ARG A 63 -1.32 -5.21 4.34
C ARG A 63 -0.54 -5.83 5.50
N PRO A 64 0.53 -6.59 5.21
CA PRO A 64 1.34 -7.22 6.23
C PRO A 64 1.98 -6.16 7.12
N VAL A 65 1.86 -6.35 8.43
CA VAL A 65 2.53 -5.52 9.43
C VAL A 65 3.92 -6.09 9.64
N PHE A 66 4.92 -5.35 9.19
CA PHE A 66 6.33 -5.67 9.33
C PHE A 66 6.87 -5.09 10.64
N HIS A 67 7.58 -5.89 11.42
CA HIS A 67 8.32 -5.44 12.60
C HIS A 67 9.83 -5.51 12.34
N ALA A 68 10.59 -4.65 13.00
CA ALA A 68 12.04 -4.72 12.96
C ALA A 68 12.52 -6.05 13.55
N GLY A 69 13.39 -6.77 12.83
CA GLY A 69 13.88 -8.10 13.19
C GLY A 69 13.12 -9.26 12.54
N ASP A 70 11.96 -9.00 11.92
CA ASP A 70 11.21 -10.04 11.20
C ASP A 70 12.04 -10.58 10.04
N LEU A 71 11.94 -11.88 9.78
CA LEU A 71 12.66 -12.54 8.70
C LEU A 71 11.70 -12.79 7.54
N MET A 72 12.03 -12.22 6.39
CA MET A 72 11.25 -12.30 5.17
C MET A 72 11.95 -13.25 4.20
N THR A 73 11.19 -14.18 3.62
CA THR A 73 11.68 -15.05 2.56
C THR A 73 10.93 -14.72 1.28
N LEU A 74 11.68 -14.41 0.23
CA LEU A 74 11.12 -14.04 -1.07
C LEU A 74 10.72 -15.28 -1.86
N GLU A 75 9.53 -15.27 -2.46
CA GLU A 75 9.12 -16.32 -3.41
C GLU A 75 9.39 -15.92 -4.86
N GLU A 76 9.59 -14.62 -5.10
CA GLU A 76 9.94 -14.04 -6.40
C GLU A 76 11.21 -13.17 -6.30
N PRO A 77 12.01 -13.07 -7.37
CA PRO A 77 13.20 -12.22 -7.36
C PRO A 77 12.77 -10.76 -7.34
N VAL A 78 13.31 -9.99 -6.39
CA VAL A 78 12.94 -8.58 -6.22
C VAL A 78 14.16 -7.69 -6.47
N VAL A 79 13.94 -6.58 -7.17
CA VAL A 79 14.94 -5.54 -7.35
C VAL A 79 14.96 -4.67 -6.09
N ALA A 80 16.09 -4.68 -5.41
CA ALA A 80 16.36 -3.86 -4.25
C ALA A 80 17.38 -2.78 -4.59
N ARG A 81 17.42 -1.71 -3.80
CA ARG A 81 18.42 -0.64 -3.89
C ARG A 81 19.36 -0.75 -2.71
N VAL A 82 20.65 -0.95 -2.95
CA VAL A 82 21.65 -0.98 -1.88
C VAL A 82 21.73 0.40 -1.23
N ILE A 83 21.68 0.41 0.10
CA ILE A 83 21.93 1.60 0.90
C ILE A 83 23.44 1.60 1.19
N PRO A 84 24.22 2.49 0.56
CA PRO A 84 25.65 2.50 0.77
C PRO A 84 25.98 2.94 2.19
N ALA A 85 27.01 2.31 2.79
CA ALA A 85 27.55 2.73 4.08
C ALA A 85 28.13 4.17 4.00
N ASP A 86 28.69 4.53 2.85
CA ASP A 86 29.17 5.87 2.55
C ASP A 86 28.07 6.73 1.93
N ARG A 87 27.78 7.88 2.56
CA ARG A 87 26.77 8.85 2.08
C ARG A 87 27.09 9.47 0.72
N HIS A 88 28.28 9.26 0.17
CA HIS A 88 28.73 9.81 -1.11
C HIS A 88 28.83 8.74 -2.21
N ALA A 89 28.63 7.47 -1.88
CA ALA A 89 28.60 6.41 -2.88
C ALA A 89 27.23 6.38 -3.59
N PRO A 90 27.19 6.08 -4.90
CA PRO A 90 25.94 5.93 -5.62
C PRO A 90 25.17 4.72 -5.10
N ALA A 91 23.89 4.90 -4.80
CA ALA A 91 22.99 3.80 -4.45
C ALA A 91 22.70 2.98 -5.72
N THR A 92 23.24 1.77 -5.79
CA THR A 92 23.09 0.83 -6.90
C THR A 92 21.88 -0.07 -6.70
N SER A 93 21.22 -0.47 -7.79
CA SER A 93 20.21 -1.53 -7.75
C SER A 93 20.88 -2.90 -7.78
N CYS A 94 20.32 -3.84 -7.04
CA CYS A 94 20.73 -5.23 -6.99
C CYS A 94 19.50 -6.13 -6.91
N ILE A 95 19.67 -7.41 -7.25
CA ILE A 95 18.60 -8.41 -7.25
C ILE A 95 18.78 -9.26 -6.00
N VAL A 96 17.70 -9.45 -5.24
CA VAL A 96 17.60 -10.48 -4.21
C VAL A 96 16.86 -11.67 -4.82
N GLU A 97 17.46 -12.85 -4.77
CA GLU A 97 16.89 -14.05 -5.39
C GLU A 97 15.79 -14.69 -4.54
N ILE A 98 15.02 -15.58 -5.18
CA ILE A 98 14.03 -16.43 -4.53
C ILE A 98 14.65 -17.30 -3.44
N TYR A 99 13.87 -17.58 -2.40
CA TYR A 99 14.24 -18.36 -1.21
C TYR A 99 15.35 -17.78 -0.35
N GLU A 100 15.79 -16.55 -0.64
CA GLU A 100 16.75 -15.85 0.19
C GLU A 100 16.07 -15.12 1.34
N HIS A 101 16.83 -14.95 2.42
CA HIS A 101 16.35 -14.40 3.67
C HIS A 101 16.76 -12.93 3.81
N LEU A 102 15.78 -12.09 4.10
CA LEU A 102 15.91 -10.68 4.38
C LEU A 102 15.44 -10.39 5.80
N SER A 103 16.26 -9.78 6.64
CA SER A 103 15.82 -9.27 7.94
C SER A 103 15.27 -7.86 7.79
N VAL A 104 14.04 -7.62 8.26
CA VAL A 104 13.42 -6.30 8.24
C VAL A 104 14.15 -5.41 9.24
N VAL A 105 14.64 -4.26 8.79
CA VAL A 105 15.30 -3.27 9.64
C VAL A 105 14.31 -2.18 10.03
N GLU A 106 13.63 -1.61 9.05
CA GLU A 106 12.71 -0.49 9.26
C GLU A 106 11.69 -0.40 8.11
N VAL A 107 10.48 0.06 8.40
CA VAL A 107 9.43 0.22 7.41
C VAL A 107 9.04 1.69 7.34
N HIS A 108 9.14 2.27 6.15
CA HIS A 108 8.68 3.61 5.84
C HIS A 108 7.45 3.55 4.92
N SER A 109 6.74 4.67 4.79
CA SER A 109 5.55 4.77 3.93
C SER A 109 5.90 4.47 2.46
N GLY A 110 5.73 3.22 2.04
CA GLY A 110 5.97 2.75 0.68
C GLY A 110 7.35 2.12 0.42
N THR A 111 8.29 2.15 1.37
CA THR A 111 9.57 1.44 1.24
C THR A 111 9.93 0.64 2.49
N LEU A 112 10.52 -0.52 2.28
CA LEU A 112 11.00 -1.46 3.30
C LEU A 112 12.53 -1.40 3.29
N LYS A 113 13.13 -1.09 4.43
CA LYS A 113 14.56 -1.29 4.66
C LYS A 113 14.76 -2.68 5.23
N ALA A 114 15.56 -3.49 4.56
CA ALA A 114 15.91 -4.84 4.97
C ALA A 114 17.42 -5.06 4.90
N ARG A 115 17.92 -6.10 5.56
CA ARG A 115 19.30 -6.57 5.47
C ARG A 115 19.33 -7.96 4.87
N VAL A 116 20.26 -8.18 3.94
CA VAL A 116 20.43 -9.48 3.28
C VAL A 116 21.10 -10.44 4.27
N GLU A 117 20.35 -11.40 4.80
CA GLU A 117 20.88 -12.43 5.72
C GLU A 117 21.49 -13.61 4.96
N SER A 118 20.89 -13.96 3.81
CA SER A 118 21.36 -15.01 2.92
C SER A 118 21.28 -14.54 1.48
N ASN A 119 22.29 -14.92 0.70
CA ASN A 119 22.24 -14.89 -0.76
C ASN A 119 23.17 -15.98 -1.29
N ASN A 120 22.61 -17.09 -1.74
CA ASN A 120 23.36 -18.22 -2.26
C ASN A 120 23.97 -17.93 -3.64
N ARG A 121 23.43 -16.96 -4.38
CA ARG A 121 24.04 -16.53 -5.65
C ARG A 121 24.92 -15.31 -5.50
N SER A 122 26.18 -15.51 -5.86
CA SER A 122 27.18 -14.45 -6.02
C SER A 122 27.27 -13.99 -7.47
N GLY A 123 27.10 -12.69 -7.72
CA GLY A 123 27.33 -12.06 -9.01
C GLY A 123 27.18 -10.54 -8.93
N PRO A 124 27.63 -9.79 -9.96
CA PRO A 124 27.65 -8.32 -9.91
C PRO A 124 26.25 -7.69 -9.85
N SER A 125 25.22 -8.45 -10.25
CA SER A 125 23.82 -8.04 -10.20
C SER A 125 23.11 -8.39 -8.89
N PHE A 126 23.72 -9.22 -8.03
CA PHE A 126 23.08 -9.76 -6.83
C PHE A 126 23.49 -8.97 -5.59
N CYS A 127 22.57 -8.82 -4.63
CA CYS A 127 22.86 -8.07 -3.41
C CYS A 127 23.86 -8.83 -2.52
N PRO A 128 24.92 -8.19 -2.01
CA PRO A 128 25.88 -8.85 -1.14
C PRO A 128 25.25 -9.17 0.23
N VAL A 129 25.64 -10.31 0.80
CA VAL A 129 25.23 -10.72 2.15
C VAL A 129 25.72 -9.69 3.18
N GLY A 130 24.84 -9.31 4.10
CA GLY A 130 25.08 -8.30 5.13
C GLY A 130 24.81 -6.86 4.68
N ALA A 131 24.48 -6.62 3.41
CA ALA A 131 24.13 -5.28 2.94
C ALA A 131 22.73 -4.86 3.37
N ASP A 132 22.61 -3.59 3.76
CA ASP A 132 21.33 -2.93 3.93
C ASP A 132 20.77 -2.56 2.55
N VAL A 133 19.54 -2.96 2.27
CA VAL A 133 18.83 -2.71 1.02
C VAL A 133 17.48 -2.06 1.27
N GLN A 134 17.04 -1.24 0.33
CA GLN A 134 15.72 -0.62 0.30
C GLN A 134 14.90 -1.26 -0.82
N ILE A 135 13.69 -1.69 -0.50
CA ILE A 135 12.76 -2.33 -1.43
C ILE A 135 11.47 -1.53 -1.43
N GLU A 136 10.87 -1.24 -2.58
CA GLU A 136 9.55 -0.60 -2.58
C GLU A 136 8.47 -1.65 -2.32
N LEU A 137 7.52 -1.34 -1.43
CA LEU A 137 6.46 -2.31 -1.07
C LEU A 137 5.58 -2.69 -2.26
N ALA A 138 5.55 -1.86 -3.32
CA ALA A 138 4.81 -2.16 -4.55
C ALA A 138 5.38 -3.36 -5.33
N TRP A 139 6.64 -3.73 -5.09
CA TRP A 139 7.29 -4.89 -5.71
C TRP A 139 7.24 -6.14 -4.82
N LEU A 140 6.74 -6.03 -3.58
CA LEU A 140 6.54 -7.14 -2.66
C LEU A 140 5.18 -7.80 -2.91
N ASN A 141 5.11 -8.68 -3.91
CA ASN A 141 3.86 -9.39 -4.21
C ASN A 141 3.81 -10.77 -3.56
N HIS A 142 4.90 -11.53 -3.60
CA HIS A 142 4.95 -12.93 -3.15
C HIS A 142 6.11 -13.15 -2.18
N PHE A 143 5.76 -13.27 -0.89
CA PHE A 143 6.72 -13.46 0.18
C PHE A 143 6.08 -14.15 1.38
N THR A 144 6.94 -14.77 2.18
CA THR A 144 6.58 -15.31 3.50
C THR A 144 7.29 -14.52 4.59
N LEU A 145 6.58 -14.25 5.68
CA LEU A 145 7.10 -13.49 6.80
C LEU A 145 7.13 -14.36 8.05
N THR A 146 8.31 -14.46 8.65
CA THR A 146 8.56 -15.21 9.88
C THR A 146 8.82 -14.21 11.00
N TYR A 147 7.86 -14.10 11.92
CA TYR A 147 7.97 -13.22 13.07
C TYR A 147 9.03 -13.74 14.04
N ARG A 148 10.02 -12.91 14.36
CA ARG A 148 10.93 -13.16 15.48
C ARG A 148 10.42 -12.38 16.69
N HIS A 149 9.90 -13.11 17.67
CA HIS A 149 9.52 -12.56 18.98
C HIS A 149 10.74 -12.15 19.81
#